data_AF-A0A7S3XAP7-F1
#
_entry.id   AF-A0A7S3XAP7-F1
#
_cell.length_a   1.000
_cell.length_b   1.000
_cell.length_c   1.000
_cell.angle_alpha   90.00
_cell.angle_beta   90.00
_cell.angle_gamma   90.00
#
_symmetry.space_group_name_H-M   'P 1'
#
loop_
_entity.id
_entity.type
_entity.pdbx_description
1 polymer ?
#
loop_
_entity_poly.entity_id
_entity_poly.type
_entity_poly.pdbx_seq_one_letter_code
_entity_poly.pdbx_strand_id
1 'polypeptide(L)'
;ARHPTVRLSVVVVVDDGYGCVLLTRRTPHMRTFPRCWVCPGGAVDDGENLFAAGAREVLEETGLTVPTSDMEMLCLFESVYPMQTDHILQAGGIKSHSLIVFFKVTCPKEQLSKLRLQQAETDLCAWVPLDRLRAMHLGEEEPSTAESIPGYRSITQAWDGNLSARSHYDMANLVPTDVDAAQLRGIYPNPVGEGIGQAILFAIGLLVGAVEY
;
A
#
# COMPACT_ATOMS: atom_id res chain seq x y z
N ALA A 1 -15.29 -10.21 -26.44
CA ALA A 1 -15.63 -9.20 -25.42
C ALA A 1 -14.86 -7.92 -25.73
N ARG A 2 -15.42 -6.72 -25.51
CA ARG A 2 -14.64 -5.48 -25.64
C ARG A 2 -13.59 -5.43 -24.54
N HIS A 3 -12.37 -5.04 -24.88
CA HIS A 3 -11.33 -4.75 -23.91
C HIS A 3 -11.83 -3.67 -22.95
N PRO A 4 -11.61 -3.76 -21.62
CA PRO A 4 -11.95 -2.67 -20.72
C PRO A 4 -11.19 -1.39 -21.13
N THR A 5 -11.84 -0.24 -20.96
CA THR A 5 -11.19 1.06 -21.12
C THR A 5 -10.06 1.18 -20.09
N VAL A 6 -8.90 1.69 -20.52
CA VAL A 6 -7.79 1.99 -19.61
C VAL A 6 -8.21 3.12 -18.70
N ARG A 7 -8.24 2.87 -17.39
CA ARG A 7 -8.53 3.91 -16.39
C ARG A 7 -7.23 4.55 -15.89
N LEU A 8 -7.28 5.82 -15.56
CA LEU A 8 -6.20 6.49 -14.86
C LEU A 8 -6.39 6.30 -13.36
N SER A 9 -5.33 5.89 -12.68
CA SER A 9 -5.32 5.66 -11.24
C SER A 9 -4.10 6.31 -10.61
N VAL A 10 -4.18 6.61 -9.33
CA VAL A 10 -3.07 7.14 -8.53
C VAL A 10 -2.81 6.22 -7.35
N VAL A 11 -1.54 6.08 -6.97
CA VAL A 11 -1.12 5.39 -5.75
C VAL A 11 -0.07 6.24 -5.05
N VAL A 12 -0.19 6.39 -3.73
CA VAL A 12 0.71 7.23 -2.94
C VAL A 12 1.51 6.38 -1.97
N VAL A 13 2.82 6.30 -2.16
CA VAL A 13 3.76 5.75 -1.19
C VAL A 13 3.92 6.78 -0.07
N VAL A 14 3.20 6.56 1.03
CA VAL A 14 3.29 7.42 2.22
C VAL A 14 4.40 6.88 3.12
N ASP A 15 5.46 7.66 3.32
CA ASP A 15 6.50 7.34 4.29
C ASP A 15 6.31 8.12 5.60
N ASP A 16 6.88 7.62 6.69
CA ASP A 16 6.75 8.22 8.02
C ASP A 16 7.85 9.21 8.40
N GLY A 17 8.83 9.44 7.52
CA GLY A 17 10.04 10.22 7.79
C GLY A 17 11.08 9.49 8.65
N TYR A 18 10.85 8.24 9.03
CA TYR A 18 11.73 7.37 9.82
C TYR A 18 12.15 6.10 9.07
N GLY A 19 11.82 6.01 7.77
CA GLY A 19 12.23 4.92 6.89
C GLY A 19 11.20 3.80 6.75
N CYS A 20 9.97 3.98 7.24
CA CYS A 20 8.87 3.05 7.01
C CYS A 20 7.89 3.61 5.97
N VAL A 21 7.22 2.72 5.24
CA VAL A 21 6.11 3.06 4.34
C VAL A 21 4.82 2.41 4.80
N LEU A 22 3.70 3.10 4.60
CA LEU A 22 2.39 2.60 4.94
C LEU A 22 1.88 1.65 3.85
N LEU A 23 1.56 0.42 4.24
CA LEU A 23 0.81 -0.54 3.44
C LEU A 23 -0.57 -0.76 4.06
N THR A 24 -1.63 -0.76 3.27
CA THR A 24 -2.99 -1.14 3.63
C THR A 24 -3.34 -2.48 2.96
N ARG A 25 -4.16 -3.30 3.62
CA ARG A 25 -4.67 -4.54 3.04
C ARG A 25 -6.10 -4.33 2.54
N ARG A 26 -6.31 -4.62 1.27
CA ARG A 26 -7.63 -4.60 0.62
C ARG A 26 -8.57 -5.61 1.27
N THR A 27 -9.82 -5.22 1.53
CA THR A 27 -10.78 -6.11 2.20
C THR A 27 -11.02 -7.41 1.39
N PRO A 28 -11.34 -8.55 2.05
CA PRO A 28 -11.58 -9.82 1.37
C PRO A 28 -12.74 -9.81 0.38
N HIS A 29 -13.65 -8.83 0.47
CA HIS A 29 -14.85 -8.72 -0.36
C HIS A 29 -14.67 -7.87 -1.62
N MET A 30 -13.49 -7.25 -1.80
CA MET A 30 -13.22 -6.47 -3.01
C MET A 30 -13.21 -7.36 -4.26
N ARG A 31 -13.78 -6.84 -5.35
CA ARG A 31 -13.86 -7.57 -6.64
C ARG A 31 -12.50 -7.74 -7.31
N THR A 32 -11.56 -6.82 -7.05
CA THR A 32 -10.22 -6.81 -7.62
C THR A 32 -9.20 -6.84 -6.50
N PHE A 33 -8.23 -7.75 -6.63
CA PHE A 33 -7.12 -7.94 -5.68
C PHE A 33 -7.56 -8.06 -4.20
N PRO A 34 -8.55 -8.91 -3.84
CA PRO A 34 -8.94 -9.08 -2.44
C PRO A 34 -7.77 -9.57 -1.59
N ARG A 35 -7.59 -9.01 -0.38
CA ARG A 35 -6.46 -9.27 0.54
C ARG A 35 -5.07 -8.90 0.03
N CYS A 36 -4.98 -8.18 -1.08
CA CYS A 36 -3.69 -7.67 -1.54
C CYS A 36 -3.23 -6.50 -0.65
N TRP A 37 -1.96 -6.51 -0.28
CA TRP A 37 -1.31 -5.38 0.39
C TRP A 37 -0.85 -4.36 -0.64
N VAL A 38 -1.28 -3.12 -0.46
CA VAL A 38 -1.05 -2.00 -1.38
C VAL A 38 -0.73 -0.72 -0.62
N CYS A 39 -0.19 0.28 -1.31
CA CYS A 39 -0.22 1.65 -0.80
C CYS A 39 -1.60 2.28 -1.11
N PRO A 40 -2.05 3.29 -0.34
CA PRO A 40 -3.33 3.95 -0.58
C PRO A 40 -3.44 4.48 -2.01
N GLY A 41 -4.61 4.31 -2.63
CA GLY A 41 -4.79 4.75 -4.01
C GLY A 41 -6.00 4.16 -4.71
N GLY A 42 -6.46 4.87 -5.72
CA GLY A 42 -7.67 4.53 -6.46
C GLY A 42 -7.78 5.22 -7.81
N ALA A 43 -9.01 5.33 -8.31
CA ALA A 43 -9.27 5.94 -9.59
C ALA A 43 -9.19 7.47 -9.48
N VAL A 44 -8.74 8.11 -10.55
CA VAL A 44 -8.84 9.58 -10.67
C VAL A 44 -10.24 9.92 -11.14
N ASP A 45 -10.92 10.81 -10.43
CA ASP A 45 -12.26 11.26 -10.81
C ASP A 45 -12.23 12.28 -11.97
N ASP A 46 -13.34 12.41 -12.68
CA ASP A 46 -13.45 13.32 -13.82
C ASP A 46 -13.18 14.78 -13.41
N GLY A 47 -12.15 15.39 -14.01
CA GLY A 47 -11.74 16.77 -13.72
C GLY A 47 -10.86 16.92 -12.46
N GLU A 48 -10.59 15.83 -11.76
CA GLU A 48 -9.66 15.80 -10.62
C GLU A 48 -8.20 15.81 -11.12
N ASN A 49 -7.33 16.57 -10.45
CA ASN A 49 -5.89 16.51 -10.74
C ASN A 49 -5.24 15.37 -9.94
N LEU A 50 -4.11 14.85 -10.45
CA LEU A 50 -3.45 13.67 -9.88
C LEU A 50 -3.03 13.82 -8.41
N PHE A 51 -2.58 15.02 -8.02
CA PHE A 51 -2.15 15.28 -6.64
C PHE A 51 -3.36 15.32 -5.69
N ALA A 52 -4.46 15.95 -6.11
CA ALA A 52 -5.70 15.98 -5.36
C ALA A 52 -6.29 14.57 -5.20
N ALA A 53 -6.30 13.78 -6.28
CA ALA A 53 -6.72 12.38 -6.24
C ALA A 53 -5.88 11.58 -5.23
N GLY A 54 -4.55 11.70 -5.28
CA GLY A 54 -3.66 11.01 -4.35
C GLY A 54 -3.92 11.40 -2.89
N ALA A 55 -4.09 12.70 -2.62
CA ALA A 55 -4.38 13.17 -1.26
C ALA A 55 -5.75 12.74 -0.75
N ARG A 56 -6.77 12.70 -1.64
CA ARG A 56 -8.10 12.19 -1.33
C ARG A 56 -8.05 10.72 -0.97
N GLU A 57 -7.44 9.87 -1.80
CA GLU A 57 -7.34 8.43 -1.56
C GLU A 57 -6.62 8.11 -0.24
N VAL A 58 -5.51 8.83 0.05
CA VAL A 58 -4.82 8.70 1.35
C VAL A 58 -5.75 9.06 2.51
N LEU A 59 -6.51 10.16 2.39
CA LEU A 59 -7.44 10.59 3.43
C LEU A 59 -8.61 9.61 3.61
N GLU A 60 -9.21 9.15 2.52
CA GLU A 60 -10.35 8.23 2.52
C GLU A 60 -9.95 6.89 3.14
N GLU A 61 -8.88 6.25 2.65
CA GLU A 61 -8.49 4.92 3.11
C GLU A 61 -7.86 4.92 4.51
N THR A 62 -7.16 5.99 4.90
CA THR A 62 -6.28 5.97 6.08
C THR A 62 -6.55 7.08 7.09
N GLY A 63 -7.38 8.07 6.77
CA GLY A 63 -7.62 9.24 7.64
C GLY A 63 -6.44 10.22 7.73
N LEU A 64 -5.32 9.94 7.07
CA LEU A 64 -4.14 10.81 7.06
C LEU A 64 -4.32 11.96 6.07
N THR A 65 -3.90 13.16 6.46
CA THR A 65 -3.79 14.29 5.52
C THR A 65 -2.33 14.45 5.09
N VAL A 66 -2.08 14.43 3.79
CA VAL A 66 -0.74 14.66 3.21
C VAL A 66 -0.73 15.92 2.34
N PRO A 67 0.33 16.74 2.38
CA PRO A 67 0.41 17.95 1.59
C PRO A 67 0.68 17.63 0.12
N THR A 68 -0.18 18.08 -0.79
CA THR A 68 0.00 17.90 -2.23
C THR A 68 1.25 18.60 -2.78
N SER A 69 1.75 19.63 -2.09
CA SER A 69 2.98 20.35 -2.46
C SER A 69 4.25 19.50 -2.33
N ASP A 70 4.21 18.47 -1.49
CA ASP A 70 5.37 17.66 -1.14
C ASP A 70 5.33 16.30 -1.84
N MET A 71 4.30 16.07 -2.67
CA MET A 71 4.17 14.88 -3.47
C MET A 71 5.13 14.90 -4.66
N GLU A 72 5.93 13.86 -4.78
CA GLU A 72 6.86 13.67 -5.90
C GLU A 72 6.42 12.47 -6.74
N MET A 73 6.27 12.66 -8.06
CA MET A 73 5.95 11.56 -8.98
C MET A 73 7.14 10.60 -9.07
N LEU A 74 6.89 9.31 -8.89
CA LEU A 74 7.90 8.26 -8.94
C LEU A 74 7.96 7.58 -10.30
N CYS A 75 6.83 7.03 -10.74
CA CYS A 75 6.77 6.20 -11.94
C CYS A 75 5.33 6.04 -12.44
N LEU A 76 5.21 5.43 -13.62
CA LEU A 76 3.95 4.93 -14.14
C LEU A 76 4.01 3.40 -14.21
N PHE A 77 2.88 2.74 -13.95
CA PHE A 77 2.76 1.28 -14.04
C PHE A 77 1.44 0.89 -14.70
N GLU A 78 1.50 0.08 -15.75
CA GLU A 78 0.32 -0.51 -16.36
C GLU A 78 -0.09 -1.78 -15.62
N SER A 79 -1.34 -1.85 -15.16
CA SER A 79 -1.86 -2.97 -14.37
C SER A 79 -3.16 -3.52 -14.95
N VAL A 80 -3.29 -4.84 -14.96
CA VAL A 80 -4.50 -5.57 -15.35
C VAL A 80 -4.95 -6.52 -14.25
N TYR A 81 -6.26 -6.78 -14.18
CA TYR A 81 -6.81 -7.82 -13.32
C TYR A 81 -7.77 -8.72 -14.10
N PRO A 82 -7.67 -10.06 -13.98
CA PRO A 82 -6.62 -10.82 -13.28
C PRO A 82 -5.23 -10.68 -13.94
N MET A 83 -4.14 -10.96 -13.21
CA MET A 83 -2.75 -10.84 -13.70
C MET A 83 -2.19 -12.14 -14.32
N GLN A 84 -2.80 -13.29 -14.01
CA GLN A 84 -2.32 -14.60 -14.47
C GLN A 84 -3.19 -15.11 -15.63
N THR A 85 -2.55 -15.67 -16.66
CA THR A 85 -3.21 -16.17 -17.87
C THR A 85 -4.39 -17.09 -17.57
N ASP A 86 -4.21 -18.07 -16.70
CA ASP A 86 -5.27 -19.02 -16.35
C ASP A 86 -6.46 -18.33 -15.67
N HIS A 87 -6.20 -17.35 -14.79
CA HIS A 87 -7.26 -16.55 -14.17
C HIS A 87 -7.96 -15.64 -15.18
N ILE A 88 -7.24 -15.07 -16.15
CA ILE A 88 -7.83 -14.28 -17.23
C ILE A 88 -8.78 -15.17 -18.05
N LEU A 89 -8.36 -16.40 -18.40
CA LEU A 89 -9.18 -17.35 -19.15
C LEU A 89 -10.43 -17.76 -18.36
N GLN A 90 -10.28 -18.12 -17.08
CA GLN A 90 -11.38 -18.50 -16.20
C GLN A 90 -12.38 -17.35 -16.00
N ALA A 91 -11.90 -16.12 -15.89
CA ALA A 91 -12.75 -14.94 -15.78
C ALA A 91 -13.43 -14.57 -17.10
N GLY A 92 -13.03 -15.16 -18.24
CA GLY A 92 -13.54 -14.79 -19.57
C GLY A 92 -12.97 -13.45 -20.08
N GLY A 93 -11.74 -13.12 -19.71
CA GLY A 93 -11.00 -11.93 -20.11
C GLY A 93 -10.65 -10.99 -18.95
N ILE A 94 -9.90 -9.93 -19.29
CA ILE A 94 -9.49 -8.88 -18.35
C ILE A 94 -10.73 -8.15 -17.81
N LYS A 95 -10.80 -7.98 -16.50
CA LYS A 95 -11.88 -7.30 -15.78
C LYS A 95 -11.54 -5.86 -15.43
N SER A 96 -10.26 -5.54 -15.30
CA SER A 96 -9.78 -4.20 -15.00
C SER A 96 -8.48 -3.92 -15.74
N HIS A 97 -8.32 -2.70 -16.22
CA HIS A 97 -7.09 -2.20 -16.83
C HIS A 97 -6.87 -0.76 -16.39
N SER A 98 -5.73 -0.49 -15.77
CA SER A 98 -5.37 0.82 -15.25
C SER A 98 -3.95 1.20 -15.65
N LEU A 99 -3.75 2.47 -15.97
CA LEU A 99 -2.44 3.11 -15.91
C LEU A 99 -2.34 3.83 -14.56
N ILE A 100 -1.39 3.42 -13.73
CA ILE A 100 -1.22 3.91 -12.37
C ILE A 100 -0.08 4.93 -12.34
N VAL A 101 -0.32 6.11 -11.78
CA VAL A 101 0.70 7.11 -11.49
C VAL A 101 1.07 7.02 -10.01
N PHE A 102 2.34 6.72 -9.73
CA PHE A 102 2.84 6.64 -8.37
C PHE A 102 3.40 7.97 -7.90
N PHE A 103 3.04 8.37 -6.69
CA PHE A 103 3.67 9.45 -5.95
C PHE A 103 4.34 8.91 -4.68
N LYS A 104 5.34 9.62 -4.15
CA LYS A 104 5.75 9.52 -2.75
C LYS A 104 5.43 10.79 -2.00
N VAL A 105 5.21 10.68 -0.71
CA VAL A 105 5.09 11.82 0.21
C VAL A 105 5.44 11.38 1.63
N THR A 106 6.11 12.26 2.37
CA THR A 106 6.33 12.06 3.80
C THR A 106 5.12 12.56 4.58
N CYS A 107 4.57 11.71 5.45
CA CYS A 107 3.45 12.03 6.30
C CYS A 107 3.86 13.04 7.38
N PRO A 108 3.12 14.17 7.56
CA PRO A 108 3.39 15.08 8.67
C PRO A 108 3.24 14.35 10.02
N LYS A 109 4.14 14.62 10.96
CA LYS A 109 4.23 13.86 12.23
C LYS A 109 2.94 13.94 13.06
N GLU A 110 2.28 15.07 13.03
CA GLU A 110 0.99 15.33 13.69
C GLU A 110 -0.20 14.56 13.07
N GLN A 111 -0.01 13.94 11.90
CA GLN A 111 -1.01 13.13 11.23
C GLN A 111 -0.87 11.65 11.57
N LEU A 112 0.33 11.18 11.94
CA LEU A 112 0.60 9.76 12.21
C LEU A 112 -0.37 9.14 13.22
N SER A 113 -0.78 9.90 14.23
CA SER A 113 -1.73 9.45 15.24
C SER A 113 -3.20 9.48 14.82
N LYS A 114 -3.51 10.06 13.66
CA LYS A 114 -4.86 10.13 13.09
C LYS A 114 -5.16 8.96 12.16
N LEU A 115 -4.19 8.05 11.98
CA LEU A 115 -4.35 6.85 11.18
C LEU A 115 -5.61 6.07 11.60
N ARG A 116 -6.55 5.97 10.67
CA ARG A 116 -7.83 5.29 10.86
C ARG A 116 -8.32 4.76 9.52
N LEU A 117 -8.39 3.44 9.42
CA LEU A 117 -8.79 2.78 8.18
C LEU A 117 -10.28 2.92 7.88
N GLN A 118 -10.60 3.11 6.61
CA GLN A 118 -11.96 2.94 6.08
C GLN A 118 -12.23 1.46 5.85
N GLN A 119 -12.91 0.84 6.82
CA GLN A 119 -13.14 -0.62 6.86
C GLN A 119 -13.90 -1.20 5.66
N ALA A 120 -14.56 -0.37 4.85
CA ALA A 120 -15.19 -0.82 3.61
C ALA A 120 -14.16 -1.21 2.53
N GLU A 121 -12.97 -0.61 2.59
CA GLU A 121 -11.94 -0.72 1.55
C GLU A 121 -10.69 -1.43 2.07
N THR A 122 -10.27 -1.08 3.29
CA THR A 122 -9.05 -1.62 3.92
C THR A 122 -9.32 -2.14 5.32
N ASP A 123 -8.86 -3.36 5.63
CA ASP A 123 -9.14 -4.02 6.92
C ASP A 123 -7.93 -4.11 7.87
N LEU A 124 -6.72 -4.00 7.33
CA LEU A 124 -5.45 -3.92 8.06
C LEU A 124 -4.54 -2.88 7.42
N CYS A 125 -3.57 -2.36 8.18
CA CYS A 125 -2.42 -1.68 7.61
C CYS A 125 -1.16 -1.95 8.43
N ALA A 126 0.01 -1.56 7.94
CA ALA A 126 1.27 -1.67 8.67
C ALA A 126 2.25 -0.59 8.18
N TRP A 127 3.03 -0.04 9.09
CA TRP A 127 4.24 0.72 8.75
C TRP A 127 5.37 -0.28 8.58
N VAL A 128 5.83 -0.48 7.35
CA VAL A 128 6.84 -1.49 7.04
C VAL A 128 8.16 -0.80 6.70
N PRO A 129 9.28 -1.19 7.33
CA PRO A 129 10.60 -0.66 6.98
C PRO A 129 10.91 -0.85 5.50
N LEU A 130 11.43 0.19 4.86
CA LEU A 130 11.67 0.23 3.42
C LEU A 130 12.76 -0.77 2.99
N ASP A 131 13.79 -0.94 3.81
CA ASP A 131 14.85 -1.94 3.65
C ASP A 131 14.30 -3.38 3.73
N ARG A 132 13.32 -3.62 4.61
CA ARG A 132 12.63 -4.90 4.70
C ARG A 132 11.84 -5.22 3.43
N LEU A 133 11.10 -4.24 2.91
CA LEU A 133 10.40 -4.38 1.63
C LEU A 133 11.36 -4.63 0.46
N ARG A 134 12.52 -3.98 0.47
CA ARG A 134 13.60 -4.25 -0.49
C ARG A 134 14.07 -5.71 -0.39
N ALA A 135 14.37 -6.20 0.81
CA ALA A 135 14.87 -7.56 1.00
C ALA A 135 13.82 -8.62 0.60
N MET A 136 12.53 -8.36 0.91
CA MET A 136 11.40 -9.18 0.44
C MET A 136 11.27 -9.18 -1.10
N HIS A 137 11.56 -8.04 -1.76
CA HIS A 137 11.52 -7.92 -3.21
C HIS A 137 12.67 -8.66 -3.89
N LEU A 138 13.89 -8.50 -3.39
CA LEU A 138 15.11 -9.09 -3.95
C LEU A 138 15.27 -10.59 -3.63
N GLY A 139 14.39 -11.15 -2.78
CA GLY A 139 14.48 -12.54 -2.32
C GLY A 139 15.65 -12.76 -1.36
N GLU A 140 16.15 -11.69 -0.74
CA GLU A 140 17.28 -11.70 0.20
C GLU A 140 16.85 -12.07 1.63
N GLU A 141 15.55 -12.01 1.95
CA GLU A 141 15.02 -12.57 3.20
C GLU A 141 14.83 -14.09 3.11
N GLU A 142 15.70 -14.82 3.83
CA GLU A 142 15.51 -16.24 4.17
C GLU A 142 14.18 -16.44 4.94
N PRO A 143 13.53 -17.62 4.87
CA PRO A 143 12.33 -17.93 5.65
C PRO A 143 12.64 -17.97 7.16
N SER A 144 12.70 -16.82 7.82
CA SER A 144 12.55 -16.80 9.28
C SER A 144 11.05 -16.94 9.59
N THR A 145 10.73 -17.94 10.38
CA THR A 145 9.37 -18.28 10.81
C THR A 145 8.81 -17.19 11.71
N ALA A 146 7.62 -16.68 11.35
CA ALA A 146 6.71 -15.94 12.24
C ALA A 146 7.35 -14.79 13.02
N GLU A 147 7.86 -13.78 12.31
CA GLU A 147 8.09 -12.48 12.95
C GLU A 147 6.83 -11.62 12.78
N SER A 148 6.36 -11.02 13.88
CA SER A 148 5.26 -10.07 13.82
C SER A 148 5.75 -8.72 13.36
N ILE A 149 5.06 -8.16 12.36
CA ILE A 149 5.20 -6.77 11.97
C ILE A 149 4.04 -6.04 12.63
N PRO A 150 4.25 -5.01 13.44
CA PRO A 150 3.13 -4.37 14.09
C PRO A 150 2.13 -3.79 13.05
N GLY A 151 0.86 -4.16 13.17
CA GLY A 151 -0.19 -3.88 12.16
C GLY A 151 -1.52 -3.33 12.71
N TYR A 152 -2.06 -2.32 12.03
CA TYR A 152 -3.13 -1.52 12.58
C TYR A 152 -4.42 -2.23 12.24
N ARG A 153 -5.03 -2.81 13.27
CA ARG A 153 -6.45 -3.14 13.23
C ARG A 153 -7.20 -1.95 13.80
N SER A 154 -8.21 -1.46 13.09
CA SER A 154 -9.10 -0.40 13.57
C SER A 154 -9.55 -0.70 15.02
N ILE A 155 -9.03 0.07 15.99
CA ILE A 155 -9.51 0.11 17.38
C ILE A 155 -10.15 1.47 17.61
N THR A 156 -11.35 1.46 18.17
CA THR A 156 -12.16 2.63 18.51
C THR A 156 -11.66 3.42 19.72
N GLN A 157 -10.37 3.37 20.09
CA GLN A 157 -9.82 4.09 21.24
C GLN A 157 -8.78 5.12 20.82
N ALA A 158 -8.98 6.32 21.35
CA ALA A 158 -8.19 7.51 21.07
C ALA A 158 -6.74 7.37 21.57
N TRP A 159 -5.82 7.81 20.73
CA TRP A 159 -4.40 7.96 21.03
C TRP A 159 -4.15 9.08 22.05
N ASP A 160 -3.17 8.91 22.95
CA ASP A 160 -2.94 9.73 24.16
C ASP A 160 -1.90 10.87 24.00
N GLY A 161 -1.41 11.13 22.79
CA GLY A 161 -0.82 12.43 22.45
C GLY A 161 0.69 12.61 22.64
N ASN A 162 1.46 11.61 23.11
CA ASN A 162 2.84 11.84 23.53
C ASN A 162 3.90 11.25 22.58
N LEU A 163 4.47 12.07 21.68
CA LEU A 163 5.37 11.66 20.58
C LEU A 163 6.86 12.05 20.74
N SER A 164 7.27 12.60 21.88
CA SER A 164 8.67 13.05 22.02
C SER A 164 9.61 11.87 22.31
N ALA A 165 10.42 11.51 21.31
CA ALA A 165 11.58 10.59 21.34
C ALA A 165 11.27 9.10 21.26
N ARG A 166 11.02 8.58 20.06
CA ARG A 166 10.76 7.14 19.86
C ARG A 166 11.27 6.61 18.51
N SER A 167 11.67 5.34 18.50
CA SER A 167 12.32 4.59 17.41
C SER A 167 11.29 4.00 16.42
N HIS A 168 11.72 3.40 15.30
CA HIS A 168 10.81 2.77 14.31
C HIS A 168 9.89 1.70 14.95
N TYR A 169 10.33 1.00 16.01
CA TYR A 169 9.51 0.05 16.76
C TYR A 169 8.34 0.69 17.50
N ASP A 170 8.46 1.95 17.90
CA ASP A 170 7.43 2.63 18.69
C ASP A 170 6.27 3.15 17.83
N MET A 171 6.58 3.58 16.61
CA MET A 171 5.60 3.88 15.57
C MET A 171 4.80 2.64 15.21
N ALA A 172 5.53 1.52 15.09
CA ALA A 172 4.97 0.20 14.95
C ALA A 172 4.16 -0.19 16.21
N ASN A 173 4.45 0.28 17.43
CA ASN A 173 3.61 0.00 18.61
C ASN A 173 2.30 0.80 18.70
N LEU A 174 2.04 1.80 17.84
CA LEU A 174 0.78 2.57 17.81
C LEU A 174 -0.42 1.79 17.24
N VAL A 175 -0.26 0.48 17.12
CA VAL A 175 -0.82 -0.29 16.03
C VAL A 175 -1.32 -1.61 16.64
N PRO A 176 -2.64 -1.87 16.70
CA PRO A 176 -3.16 -2.71 17.78
C PRO A 176 -3.12 -4.23 17.56
N THR A 177 -2.56 -4.72 16.46
CA THR A 177 -2.47 -6.17 16.18
C THR A 177 -1.26 -6.50 15.32
N ASP A 178 -0.48 -7.48 15.75
CA ASP A 178 0.63 -7.98 14.94
C ASP A 178 0.15 -8.57 13.59
N VAL A 179 0.67 -8.05 12.48
CA VAL A 179 0.57 -8.63 11.14
C VAL A 179 1.63 -9.72 11.01
N ASP A 180 1.21 -10.91 10.61
CA ASP A 180 2.12 -12.01 10.30
C ASP A 180 2.93 -11.63 9.05
N ALA A 181 4.27 -11.63 9.14
CA ALA A 181 5.13 -11.33 8.00
C ALA A 181 4.84 -12.20 6.76
N ALA A 182 4.29 -13.41 6.93
CA ALA A 182 3.84 -14.25 5.82
C ALA A 182 2.76 -13.59 4.95
N GLN A 183 1.97 -12.66 5.49
CA GLN A 183 0.95 -11.90 4.76
C GLN A 183 1.56 -10.89 3.79
N LEU A 184 2.73 -10.34 4.11
CA LEU A 184 3.44 -9.34 3.31
C LEU A 184 4.46 -9.97 2.33
N ARG A 185 4.77 -11.26 2.49
CA ARG A 185 5.84 -11.89 1.73
C ARG A 185 5.50 -12.08 0.26
N GLY A 186 6.38 -11.60 -0.62
CA GLY A 186 6.36 -11.86 -2.04
C GLY A 186 5.24 -11.16 -2.81
N ILE A 187 5.13 -11.50 -4.09
CA ILE A 187 4.14 -10.93 -5.00
C ILE A 187 2.77 -11.56 -4.73
N TYR A 188 1.73 -10.72 -4.69
CA TYR A 188 0.35 -11.16 -4.62
C TYR A 188 -0.11 -11.94 -5.87
N PRO A 189 -0.88 -13.04 -5.72
CA PRO A 189 -1.18 -13.72 -4.48
C PRO A 189 -0.03 -14.66 -4.06
N ASN A 190 0.36 -14.60 -2.80
CA ASN A 190 1.31 -15.54 -2.19
C ASN A 190 0.58 -16.81 -1.67
N PRO A 191 1.28 -17.82 -1.09
CA PRO A 191 0.65 -19.07 -0.64
C PRO A 191 -0.46 -18.94 0.41
N VAL A 192 -0.52 -17.82 1.16
CA VAL A 192 -1.62 -17.55 2.11
C VAL A 192 -2.77 -16.75 1.47
N GLY A 193 -2.68 -16.47 0.16
CA GLY A 193 -3.70 -15.74 -0.59
C GLY A 193 -3.67 -14.23 -0.33
N GLU A 194 -2.54 -13.70 0.14
CA GLU A 194 -2.24 -12.28 0.37
C GLU A 194 -0.96 -11.90 -0.41
N GLY A 195 -0.07 -11.09 0.15
CA GLY A 195 1.15 -10.61 -0.51
C GLY A 195 1.01 -9.17 -1.03
N ILE A 196 2.14 -8.60 -1.43
CA ILE A 196 2.22 -7.22 -1.89
C ILE A 196 1.94 -7.15 -3.39
N GLY A 197 1.16 -6.15 -3.81
CA GLY A 197 0.89 -5.91 -5.23
C GLY A 197 2.17 -5.70 -6.04
N GLN A 198 2.27 -6.33 -7.21
CA GLN A 198 3.46 -6.24 -8.07
C GLN A 198 3.85 -4.79 -8.42
N ALA A 199 2.86 -3.93 -8.67
CA ALA A 199 3.07 -2.50 -8.95
C ALA A 199 3.73 -1.76 -7.77
N ILE A 200 3.38 -2.16 -6.54
CA ILE A 200 3.90 -1.57 -5.31
C ILE A 200 5.37 -1.96 -5.12
N LEU A 201 5.68 -3.24 -5.34
CA LEU A 201 7.07 -3.73 -5.29
C LEU A 201 7.94 -3.05 -6.36
N PHE A 202 7.41 -2.82 -7.56
CA PHE A 202 8.11 -2.07 -8.60
C PHE A 202 8.40 -0.62 -8.16
N ALA A 203 7.40 0.09 -7.64
CA ALA A 203 7.57 1.47 -7.15
C ALA A 203 8.56 1.57 -5.99
N ILE A 204 8.51 0.62 -5.04
CA ILE A 204 9.48 0.53 -3.94
C ILE A 204 10.89 0.25 -4.46
N GLY A 205 11.03 -0.65 -5.45
CA GLY A 205 12.31 -0.95 -6.08
C GLY A 205 13.03 0.29 -6.62
N LEU A 206 12.26 1.24 -7.17
CA LEU A 206 12.78 2.53 -7.62
C LEU A 206 13.22 3.43 -6.45
N LEU A 207 12.49 3.45 -5.34
CA LEU A 207 12.84 4.24 -4.15
C LEU A 207 14.15 3.79 -3.50
N VAL A 208 14.43 2.49 -3.52
CA VAL A 208 15.59 1.89 -2.83
C VAL A 208 16.81 1.70 -3.75
N GLY A 209 16.72 2.17 -5.00
CA GLY A 209 17.79 2.00 -6.00
C GLY A 209 18.06 0.54 -6.38
N ALA A 210 17.05 -0.33 -6.26
CA ALA A 210 17.15 -1.75 -6.62
C ALA A 210 16.78 -2.04 -8.09
N VAL A 211 16.37 -1.01 -8.84
CA VAL A 211 16.09 -1.10 -10.28
C VAL A 211 17.10 -0.20 -10.99
N GLU A 212 18.18 -0.78 -11.50
CA GLU A 212 19.07 -0.11 -12.45
C GLU A 212 18.44 -0.19 -13.86
N TYR A 213 18.45 0.92 -14.59
CA TYR A 213 17.99 1.01 -15.99
C TYR A 213 19.06 0.52 -16.97
#